data_AF-A0A966UT98-F1
#
_entry.id   AF-A0A966UT98-F1
#
_cell.length_a   1.000
_cell.length_b   1.000
_cell.length_c   1.000
_cell.angle_alpha   90.00
_cell.angle_beta   90.00
_cell.angle_gamma   90.00
#
_symmetry.space_group_name_H-M   'P 1'
#
loop_
_entity.id
_entity.type
_entity.pdbx_description
1 polymer ?
#
loop_
_entity_poly.entity_id
_entity_poly.type
_entity_poly.pdbx_seq_one_letter_code
_entity_poly.pdbx_strand_id
1 'polypeptide(L)'
;MAPVETPDEWDAAARQVEDWLRAVGVGSQQRCLELTLAILKEAREAQGRQEPIAIAMETAFRKFEGWAKSVFPEAAAERAALQALVALHGTQPDRRQLAMVLEKTCPSDFSEQLSKFRIDASPEIRLSKMTARKMKYGPIEAIAQETWHRFAWAPLFQALVIWTAIFLILLRWLAPKAPL
;
A
#
# COMPACT_ATOMS: atom_id res chain seq x y z
N MET A 1 27.05 6.97 -11.23
CA MET A 1 26.87 6.64 -9.81
C MET A 1 25.49 6.02 -9.69
N ALA A 2 25.37 4.72 -9.44
CA ALA A 2 24.07 4.10 -9.18
C ALA A 2 23.56 4.64 -7.83
N PRO A 3 22.27 5.03 -7.70
CA PRO A 3 21.72 5.40 -6.42
C PRO A 3 21.89 4.21 -5.47
N VAL A 4 22.49 4.46 -4.31
CA VAL A 4 22.58 3.47 -3.24
C VAL A 4 21.15 3.26 -2.77
N GLU A 5 20.57 2.11 -3.11
CA GLU A 5 19.26 1.70 -2.61
C GLU A 5 19.32 1.73 -1.08
N THR A 6 18.64 2.68 -0.46
CA THR A 6 18.61 2.73 1.00
C THR A 6 17.64 1.65 1.50
N PRO A 7 17.97 0.92 2.58
CA PRO A 7 17.07 -0.06 3.18
C PRO A 7 15.65 0.49 3.41
N ASP A 8 15.58 1.78 3.75
CA ASP A 8 14.34 2.52 4.00
C ASP A 8 13.39 2.61 2.79
N GLU A 9 13.90 2.70 1.55
CA GLU A 9 13.08 2.78 0.34
C GLU A 9 12.39 1.45 0.03
N TRP A 10 13.08 0.33 0.26
CA TRP A 10 12.49 -0.99 0.10
C TRP A 10 11.50 -1.31 1.22
N ASP A 11 11.70 -0.79 2.43
CA ASP A 11 10.72 -0.88 3.52
C ASP A 11 9.47 -0.04 3.24
N ALA A 12 9.61 1.10 2.57
CA ALA A 12 8.47 1.88 2.06
C ALA A 12 7.71 1.10 0.97
N ALA A 13 8.42 0.48 0.03
CA ALA A 13 7.82 -0.38 -1.00
C ALA A 13 7.08 -1.58 -0.38
N ALA A 14 7.65 -2.21 0.64
CA ALA A 14 7.02 -3.30 1.37
C ALA A 14 5.67 -2.89 1.97
N ARG A 15 5.63 -1.75 2.70
CA ARG A 15 4.40 -1.21 3.29
C ARG A 15 3.34 -0.90 2.23
N GLN A 16 3.75 -0.30 1.11
CA GLN A 16 2.84 0.03 0.02
C GLN A 16 2.22 -1.22 -0.62
N VAL A 17 3.01 -2.28 -0.82
CA VAL A 17 2.54 -3.57 -1.34
C VAL A 17 1.58 -4.24 -0.35
N GLU A 18 1.91 -4.24 0.94
CA GLU A 18 1.02 -4.81 1.98
C GLU A 18 -0.34 -4.10 2.01
N ASP A 19 -0.35 -2.77 1.99
CA ASP A 19 -1.58 -1.98 2.02
C ASP A 19 -2.44 -2.25 0.79
N TRP A 20 -1.82 -2.39 -0.38
CA TRP A 20 -2.51 -2.78 -1.60
C TRP A 20 -3.05 -4.22 -1.54
N LEU A 21 -2.28 -5.19 -1.04
CA LEU A 21 -2.73 -6.58 -0.87
C LEU A 21 -3.95 -6.66 0.07
N ARG A 22 -3.93 -5.90 1.16
CA ARG A 22 -5.09 -5.78 2.07
C ARG A 22 -6.30 -5.17 1.36
N ALA A 23 -6.11 -4.14 0.54
CA ALA A 23 -7.19 -3.51 -0.23
C ALA A 23 -7.82 -4.46 -1.26
N VAL A 24 -7.02 -5.34 -1.86
CA VAL A 24 -7.52 -6.40 -2.79
C VAL A 24 -8.20 -7.55 -2.03
N GLY A 25 -8.07 -7.60 -0.70
CA GLY A 25 -8.78 -8.53 0.15
C GLY A 25 -7.91 -9.68 0.68
N VAL A 26 -6.58 -9.65 0.53
CA VAL A 26 -5.71 -10.65 1.15
C VAL A 26 -5.79 -10.54 2.68
N GLY A 27 -6.69 -11.33 3.28
CA GLY A 27 -7.07 -11.18 4.69
C GLY A 27 -6.17 -11.90 5.69
N SER A 28 -5.32 -12.83 5.24
CA SER A 28 -4.37 -13.53 6.12
C SER A 28 -3.07 -12.74 6.23
N GLN A 29 -2.68 -12.38 7.46
CA GLN A 29 -1.43 -11.66 7.73
C GLN A 29 -0.21 -12.45 7.25
N GLN A 30 -0.17 -13.77 7.51
CA GLN A 30 0.91 -14.63 7.04
C GLN A 30 0.99 -14.61 5.51
N ARG A 31 -0.15 -14.71 4.84
CA ARG A 31 -0.21 -14.71 3.38
C ARG A 31 0.22 -13.38 2.78
N CYS A 32 -0.19 -12.28 3.40
CA CYS A 32 0.20 -10.93 3.00
C CYS A 32 1.72 -10.77 3.06
N LEU A 33 2.37 -11.25 4.13
CA LEU A 33 3.83 -11.21 4.27
C LEU A 33 4.54 -12.08 3.22
N GLU A 34 4.08 -13.32 3.02
CA GLU A 34 4.63 -14.23 2.00
C GLU A 34 4.56 -13.61 0.59
N LEU A 35 3.41 -13.05 0.22
CA LEU A 35 3.21 -12.40 -1.08
C LEU A 35 4.06 -11.14 -1.21
N THR A 36 4.14 -10.33 -0.15
CA THR A 36 4.99 -9.12 -0.13
C THR A 36 6.45 -9.49 -0.36
N LEU A 37 6.99 -10.47 0.36
CA LEU A 37 8.36 -10.93 0.17
C LEU A 37 8.59 -11.48 -1.24
N ALA A 38 7.65 -12.26 -1.77
CA ALA A 38 7.74 -12.79 -3.13
C ALA A 38 7.74 -11.69 -4.19
N ILE A 39 6.87 -10.68 -4.04
CA ILE A 39 6.80 -9.50 -4.92
C ILE A 39 8.09 -8.70 -4.85
N LEU A 40 8.59 -8.38 -3.65
CA LEU A 40 9.81 -7.61 -3.49
C LEU A 40 11.04 -8.34 -4.03
N LYS A 41 11.11 -9.66 -3.85
CA LYS A 41 12.20 -10.47 -4.41
C LYS A 41 12.22 -10.39 -5.93
N GLU A 42 11.07 -10.59 -6.58
CA GLU A 42 10.97 -10.49 -8.05
C GLU A 42 11.24 -9.05 -8.54
N ALA A 43 10.75 -8.04 -7.81
CA ALA A 43 11.01 -6.64 -8.14
C ALA A 43 12.50 -6.28 -8.05
N ARG A 44 13.23 -6.82 -7.06
CA ARG A 44 14.69 -6.65 -6.94
C ARG A 44 15.46 -7.36 -8.06
N GLU A 45 15.01 -8.55 -8.43
CA GLU A 45 15.63 -9.33 -9.52
C GLU A 45 15.44 -8.66 -10.89
N ALA A 46 14.35 -7.92 -11.08
CA ALA A 46 14.06 -7.19 -12.31
C ALA A 46 15.00 -5.98 -12.60
N GLN A 47 15.98 -5.70 -11.70
CA GLN A 47 17.05 -4.68 -11.81
C GLN A 47 16.79 -3.57 -12.85
N GLY A 48 16.11 -2.51 -12.42
CA GLY A 48 15.91 -1.30 -13.21
C GLY A 48 16.35 -0.06 -12.45
N ARG A 49 16.65 1.05 -13.17
CA ARG A 49 16.82 2.39 -12.55
C ARG A 49 15.51 3.00 -12.03
N GLN A 50 14.48 2.18 -11.83
CA GLN A 50 13.18 2.61 -11.36
C GLN A 50 13.18 2.68 -9.85
N GLU A 51 12.32 3.55 -9.31
CA GLU A 51 12.10 3.71 -7.89
C GLU A 51 11.58 2.40 -7.25
N PRO A 52 12.08 1.96 -6.08
CA PRO A 52 11.70 0.69 -5.45
C PRO A 52 10.19 0.48 -5.28
N ILE A 53 9.46 1.53 -4.93
CA ILE A 53 8.00 1.49 -4.80
C ILE A 53 7.34 1.21 -6.16
N ALA A 54 7.80 1.87 -7.21
CA ALA A 54 7.22 1.74 -8.54
C ALA A 54 7.39 0.32 -9.10
N ILE A 55 8.61 -0.23 -8.99
CA ILE A 55 8.89 -1.59 -9.49
C ILE A 55 8.20 -2.67 -8.66
N ALA A 56 8.08 -2.48 -7.34
CA ALA A 56 7.35 -3.39 -6.46
C ALA A 56 5.84 -3.39 -6.78
N MET A 57 5.25 -2.22 -6.95
CA MET A 57 3.83 -2.09 -7.30
C MET A 57 3.54 -2.61 -8.71
N GLU A 58 4.39 -2.33 -9.69
CA GLU A 58 4.25 -2.90 -11.05
C GLU A 58 4.28 -4.44 -11.01
N THR A 59 5.20 -5.00 -10.23
CA THR A 59 5.30 -6.45 -10.02
C THR A 59 4.05 -7.01 -9.35
N ALA A 60 3.51 -6.32 -8.33
CA ALA A 60 2.26 -6.70 -7.67
C ALA A 60 1.07 -6.71 -8.64
N PHE A 61 0.92 -5.64 -9.44
CA PHE A 61 -0.14 -5.54 -10.44
C PHE A 61 -0.02 -6.63 -11.52
N ARG A 62 1.19 -6.89 -12.01
CA ARG A 62 1.43 -7.94 -13.01
C ARG A 62 1.04 -9.32 -12.50
N LYS A 63 1.35 -9.63 -11.24
CA LYS A 63 0.90 -10.88 -10.59
C LYS A 63 -0.61 -10.94 -10.47
N PHE A 64 -1.26 -9.83 -10.14
CA PHE A 64 -2.71 -9.75 -10.07
C PHE A 64 -3.38 -9.95 -11.41
N GLU A 65 -2.89 -9.31 -12.46
CA GLU A 65 -3.37 -9.51 -13.82
C GLU A 65 -3.20 -10.96 -14.26
N GLY A 66 -2.06 -11.58 -13.95
CA GLY A 66 -1.83 -13.00 -14.22
C GLY A 66 -2.82 -13.91 -13.50
N TRP A 67 -3.05 -13.67 -12.21
CA TRP A 67 -4.05 -14.40 -11.43
C TRP A 67 -5.48 -14.16 -11.97
N ALA A 68 -5.85 -12.91 -12.22
CA ALA A 68 -7.17 -12.56 -12.73
C ALA A 68 -7.42 -13.18 -14.12
N LYS A 69 -6.39 -13.25 -14.96
CA LYS A 69 -6.43 -13.93 -16.26
C LYS A 69 -6.62 -15.45 -16.11
N SER A 70 -6.13 -16.06 -15.03
CA SER A 70 -6.43 -17.46 -14.73
C SER A 70 -7.90 -17.70 -14.32
N VAL A 71 -8.54 -16.69 -13.74
CA VAL A 71 -9.97 -16.73 -13.36
C VAL A 71 -10.88 -16.41 -14.55
N PHE A 72 -10.50 -15.42 -15.36
CA PHE A 72 -11.24 -14.96 -16.54
C PHE A 72 -10.38 -15.11 -17.81
N PRO A 73 -10.19 -16.35 -18.33
CA PRO A 73 -9.27 -16.63 -19.42
C PRO A 73 -9.65 -15.93 -20.73
N GLU A 74 -10.93 -15.67 -20.96
CA GLU A 74 -11.44 -15.04 -22.19
C GLU A 74 -11.29 -13.50 -22.21
N ALA A 75 -11.12 -12.86 -21.05
CA ALA A 75 -11.04 -11.40 -20.96
C ALA A 75 -9.62 -10.89 -21.22
N ALA A 76 -9.44 -9.76 -21.90
CA ALA A 76 -8.14 -9.08 -21.96
C ALA A 76 -7.60 -8.80 -20.54
N ALA A 77 -6.27 -8.79 -20.33
CA ALA A 77 -5.66 -8.74 -18.99
C ALA A 77 -6.23 -7.63 -18.09
N GLU A 78 -6.32 -6.41 -18.60
CA GLU A 78 -6.92 -5.26 -17.89
C GLU A 78 -8.40 -5.50 -17.53
N ARG A 79 -9.17 -6.08 -18.45
CA ARG A 79 -10.58 -6.41 -18.22
C ARG A 79 -10.73 -7.54 -17.21
N ALA A 80 -9.84 -8.53 -17.24
CA ALA A 80 -9.82 -9.63 -16.29
C ALA A 80 -9.52 -9.10 -14.88
N ALA A 81 -8.54 -8.21 -14.72
CA ALA A 81 -8.22 -7.57 -13.44
C ALA A 81 -9.41 -6.79 -12.87
N LEU A 82 -10.10 -5.99 -13.69
CA LEU A 82 -11.30 -5.28 -13.27
C LEU A 82 -12.44 -6.23 -12.88
N GLN A 83 -12.71 -7.24 -13.71
CA GLN A 83 -13.73 -8.26 -13.42
C GLN A 83 -13.43 -8.98 -12.11
N ALA A 84 -12.17 -9.29 -11.85
CA ALA A 84 -11.75 -9.93 -10.61
C ALA A 84 -11.96 -9.04 -9.38
N LEU A 85 -11.63 -7.73 -9.46
CA LEU A 85 -11.91 -6.79 -8.36
C LEU A 85 -13.41 -6.68 -8.08
N VAL A 86 -14.23 -6.56 -9.13
CA VAL A 86 -15.68 -6.49 -8.96
C VAL A 86 -16.24 -7.81 -8.40
N ALA A 87 -15.74 -8.95 -8.89
CA ALA A 87 -16.15 -10.26 -8.40
C ALA A 87 -15.76 -10.49 -6.93
N LEU A 88 -14.57 -10.05 -6.52
CA LEU A 88 -14.13 -10.12 -5.11
C LEU A 88 -15.01 -9.25 -4.21
N HIS A 89 -15.40 -8.06 -4.65
CA HIS A 89 -16.27 -7.19 -3.87
C HIS A 89 -17.73 -7.68 -3.84
N GLY A 90 -18.20 -8.26 -4.96
CA GLY A 90 -19.56 -8.75 -5.12
C GLY A 90 -19.83 -10.11 -4.47
N THR A 91 -18.85 -11.02 -4.46
CA THR A 91 -18.99 -12.35 -3.83
C THR A 91 -18.85 -12.30 -2.31
N GLN A 92 -18.22 -11.25 -1.76
CA GLN A 92 -17.85 -11.16 -0.34
C GLN A 92 -17.25 -12.48 0.18
N PRO A 93 -16.16 -12.95 -0.47
CA PRO A 93 -15.61 -14.26 -0.21
C PRO A 93 -15.13 -14.38 1.24
N ASP A 94 -15.23 -15.59 1.79
CA ASP A 94 -14.79 -15.83 3.16
C ASP A 94 -13.26 -15.71 3.30
N ARG A 95 -12.76 -15.73 4.54
CA ARG A 95 -11.31 -15.61 4.80
C ARG A 95 -10.48 -16.70 4.11
N ARG A 96 -11.04 -17.88 3.88
CA ARG A 96 -10.34 -19.00 3.24
C ARG A 96 -10.22 -18.75 1.74
N GLN A 97 -11.30 -18.29 1.10
CA GLN A 97 -11.32 -17.93 -0.31
C GLN A 97 -10.42 -16.73 -0.61
N LEU A 98 -10.40 -15.72 0.27
CA LEU A 98 -9.49 -14.58 0.17
C LEU A 98 -8.00 -14.97 0.25
N ALA A 99 -7.65 -16.08 0.91
CA ALA A 99 -6.29 -16.58 0.93
C ALA A 99 -5.83 -17.15 -0.43
N MET A 100 -6.77 -17.51 -1.31
CA MET A 100 -6.53 -18.05 -2.65
C MET A 100 -6.29 -16.96 -3.70
N VAL A 101 -6.54 -15.69 -3.36
CA VAL A 101 -6.22 -14.56 -4.22
C VAL A 101 -4.70 -14.51 -4.44
N LEU A 102 -4.28 -14.35 -5.70
CA LEU A 102 -2.87 -14.39 -6.12
C LEU A 102 -2.18 -15.77 -5.95
N GLU A 103 -2.92 -16.85 -5.72
CA GLU A 103 -2.35 -18.20 -5.85
C GLU A 103 -2.04 -18.52 -7.30
N LYS A 104 -0.99 -19.34 -7.51
CA LYS A 104 -0.56 -19.77 -8.85
C LYS A 104 -1.67 -20.51 -9.60
N THR A 105 -2.54 -21.19 -8.87
CA THR A 105 -3.68 -21.91 -9.40
C THR A 105 -4.89 -21.61 -8.54
N CYS A 106 -5.86 -20.87 -9.07
CA CYS A 106 -7.14 -20.68 -8.40
C CYS A 106 -7.94 -22.00 -8.46
N PRO A 107 -8.43 -22.55 -7.33
CA PRO A 107 -9.30 -23.72 -7.34
C PRO A 107 -10.53 -23.51 -8.23
N SER A 108 -10.96 -24.54 -8.96
CA SER A 108 -12.09 -24.48 -9.91
C SER A 108 -13.37 -23.97 -9.26
N ASP A 109 -13.65 -24.40 -8.02
CA ASP A 109 -14.87 -24.02 -7.32
C ASP A 109 -14.91 -22.52 -7.01
N PHE A 110 -13.75 -21.92 -6.73
CA PHE A 110 -13.65 -20.49 -6.46
C PHE A 110 -13.66 -19.68 -7.75
N SER A 111 -13.00 -20.15 -8.81
CA SER A 111 -13.06 -19.49 -10.11
C SER A 111 -14.47 -19.54 -10.72
N GLU A 112 -15.22 -20.62 -10.51
CA GLU A 112 -16.64 -20.72 -10.91
C GLU A 112 -17.53 -19.76 -10.12
N GLN A 113 -17.26 -19.55 -8.83
CA GLN A 113 -17.99 -18.56 -8.04
C GLN A 113 -17.73 -17.14 -8.52
N LEU A 114 -16.47 -16.81 -8.82
CA LEU A 114 -16.09 -15.51 -9.36
C LEU A 114 -16.61 -15.31 -10.79
N SER A 115 -16.66 -16.36 -11.61
CA SER A 115 -17.15 -16.29 -12.99
C SER A 115 -18.65 -16.00 -13.09
N LYS A 116 -19.44 -16.24 -12.03
CA LYS A 116 -20.85 -15.81 -11.96
C LYS A 116 -21.01 -14.29 -12.01
N PHE A 117 -19.99 -13.55 -11.58
CA PHE A 117 -19.94 -12.09 -11.68
C PHE A 117 -19.34 -11.62 -13.00
N ARG A 118 -19.28 -12.48 -14.03
CA ARG A 118 -18.83 -12.08 -15.36
C ARG A 118 -19.76 -10.98 -15.88
N ILE A 119 -19.22 -9.77 -15.91
CA ILE A 119 -19.88 -8.62 -16.49
C ILE A 119 -19.82 -8.79 -18.02
N ASP A 120 -20.84 -9.46 -18.56
CA ASP A 120 -21.16 -9.49 -19.99
C ASP A 120 -21.81 -8.15 -20.40
N ALA A 121 -21.20 -7.02 -20.04
CA ALA A 121 -21.73 -5.70 -20.40
C ALA A 121 -21.12 -5.20 -21.71
N SER A 122 -21.98 -5.25 -22.73
CA SER A 122 -22.21 -4.31 -23.84
C SER A 122 -21.03 -3.91 -24.77
N PRO A 123 -21.25 -3.88 -26.11
CA PRO A 123 -20.24 -3.50 -27.12
C PRO A 123 -19.69 -2.06 -27.02
N GLU A 124 -20.22 -1.23 -26.11
CA GLU A 124 -19.80 0.17 -25.95
C GLU A 124 -18.98 0.48 -24.69
N ILE A 125 -18.46 -0.52 -23.96
CA ILE A 125 -17.41 -0.22 -22.96
C ILE A 125 -16.07 -0.02 -23.70
N ARG A 126 -15.95 1.08 -24.44
CA ARG A 126 -14.65 1.63 -24.82
C ARG A 126 -14.06 2.26 -23.58
N LEU A 127 -13.23 1.49 -22.88
CA LEU A 127 -12.36 2.03 -21.85
C LEU A 127 -11.48 3.09 -22.52
N SER A 128 -11.66 4.35 -22.13
CA SER A 128 -10.70 5.40 -22.46
C SER A 128 -9.35 4.94 -21.92
N LYS A 129 -8.37 4.78 -22.82
CA LYS A 129 -7.00 4.39 -22.52
C LYS A 129 -6.37 5.47 -21.63
N MET A 130 -6.67 5.44 -20.34
CA MET A 130 -5.89 6.16 -19.35
C MET A 130 -4.59 5.39 -19.23
N THR A 131 -3.63 5.74 -20.08
CA THR A 131 -2.22 5.56 -19.71
C THR A 131 -2.07 6.10 -18.30
N ALA A 132 -1.30 5.40 -17.46
CA ALA A 132 -0.89 5.90 -16.16
C ALA A 132 -0.12 7.21 -16.36
N ARG A 133 -0.85 8.31 -16.52
CA ARG A 133 -0.32 9.65 -16.41
C ARG A 133 0.04 9.75 -14.94
N LYS A 134 1.31 10.02 -14.65
CA LYS A 134 1.78 10.43 -13.32
C LYS A 134 0.66 11.28 -12.72
N MET A 135 -0.02 10.76 -11.69
CA MET A 135 -0.96 11.58 -10.94
C MET A 135 -0.11 12.75 -10.48
N LYS A 136 -0.28 13.91 -11.12
CA LYS A 136 0.24 15.15 -10.58
C LYS A 136 -0.63 15.37 -9.37
N TYR A 137 -0.21 14.83 -8.24
CA TYR A 137 -0.66 15.31 -6.95
C TYR A 137 -0.47 16.81 -7.04
N GLY A 138 -1.59 17.53 -7.10
CA GLY A 138 -1.58 18.97 -7.15
C GLY A 138 -1.03 19.52 -5.83
N PRO A 139 -1.51 20.65 -5.33
CA PRO A 139 -0.91 21.33 -4.18
C PRO A 139 -0.87 20.51 -2.87
N ILE A 140 -1.42 19.30 -2.82
CA ILE A 140 -1.29 18.36 -1.69
C ILE A 140 0.18 17.98 -1.44
N GLU A 141 0.99 17.82 -2.49
CA GLU A 141 2.42 17.49 -2.35
C GLU A 141 3.24 18.73 -1.91
N ALA A 142 2.82 19.92 -2.35
CA ALA A 142 3.37 21.19 -1.86
C ALA A 142 3.00 21.42 -0.39
N ILE A 143 1.76 21.12 0.03
CA ILE A 143 1.33 21.25 1.43
C ILE A 143 2.09 20.26 2.32
N ALA A 144 2.40 19.05 1.84
CA ALA A 144 3.20 18.08 2.56
C ALA A 144 4.66 18.51 2.72
N GLN A 145 5.30 19.05 1.67
CA GLN A 145 6.67 19.58 1.75
C GLN A 145 6.77 20.89 2.56
N GLU A 146 5.80 21.79 2.42
CA GLU A 146 5.84 23.11 3.06
C GLU A 146 5.50 23.04 4.56
N THR A 147 4.76 22.01 4.99
CA THR A 147 4.57 21.71 6.42
C THR A 147 5.82 21.10 7.05
N TRP A 148 6.61 20.31 6.31
CA TRP A 148 7.83 19.70 6.84
C TRP A 148 8.94 20.72 7.12
N HIS A 149 9.05 21.79 6.32
CA HIS A 149 9.96 22.92 6.59
C HIS A 149 9.42 23.93 7.61
N ARG A 150 8.12 23.88 7.94
CA ARG A 150 7.50 24.68 9.01
C ARG A 150 7.29 23.91 10.31
N PHE A 151 7.86 22.71 10.46
CA PHE A 151 8.08 22.11 11.77
C PHE A 151 9.15 22.92 12.51
N ALA A 152 8.76 24.11 12.95
CA ALA A 152 9.59 24.98 13.74
C ALA A 152 9.85 24.25 15.06
N TRP A 153 11.06 23.72 15.22
CA TRP A 153 11.51 23.14 16.49
C TRP A 153 11.53 24.20 17.61
N ALA A 154 11.61 25.48 17.24
CA ALA A 154 11.63 26.62 18.17
C ALA A 154 10.44 26.66 19.16
N PRO A 155 9.15 26.60 18.74
CA PRO A 155 8.02 26.55 19.67
C PRO A 155 8.00 25.30 20.56
N LEU A 156 8.45 24.15 20.07
CA LEU A 156 8.56 22.93 20.88
C LEU A 156 9.60 23.08 21.99
N PHE A 157 10.78 23.64 21.67
CA PHE A 157 11.82 23.93 22.66
C PHE A 157 11.39 25.02 23.65
N GLN A 158 10.70 26.08 23.19
CA GLN A 158 10.15 27.11 24.09
C GLN A 158 9.13 26.53 25.07
N ALA A 159 8.21 25.69 24.58
CA ALA A 159 7.25 25.01 25.44
C ALA A 159 7.97 24.12 26.47
N LEU A 160 8.99 23.36 26.05
CA LEU A 160 9.78 22.51 26.94
C LEU A 160 10.50 23.32 28.04
N VAL A 161 11.10 24.46 27.68
CA VAL A 161 11.81 25.35 28.62
C VAL A 161 10.84 25.98 29.61
N ILE A 162 9.67 26.44 29.16
CA ILE A 162 8.65 27.02 30.04
C ILE A 162 8.14 25.96 31.01
N TRP A 163 7.83 24.76 30.53
CA TRP A 163 7.38 23.65 31.38
C TRP A 163 8.42 23.24 32.42
N THR A 164 9.70 23.15 32.03
CA THR A 164 10.79 22.86 32.98
C THR A 164 10.98 23.97 34.01
N ALA A 165 10.88 25.24 33.62
CA ALA A 165 10.94 26.36 34.54
C ALA A 165 9.78 26.36 35.56
N ILE A 166 8.55 26.15 35.09
CA ILE A 166 7.36 26.01 35.95
C ILE A 166 7.55 24.85 36.93
N PHE A 167 8.02 23.70 36.42
CA PHE A 167 8.28 22.52 37.25
C PHE A 167 9.32 22.78 38.34
N LEU A 168 10.42 23.48 38.01
CA LEU A 168 11.45 23.83 38.99
C LEU A 168 10.96 24.84 40.03
N ILE A 169 10.14 25.82 39.62
CA ILE A 169 9.52 26.78 40.55
C ILE A 169 8.58 26.05 41.50
N LEU A 170 7.71 25.16 40.98
CA LEU A 170 6.83 24.32 41.79
C LEU A 170 7.61 23.42 42.74
N LEU A 171 8.68 22.77 42.26
CA LEU A 171 9.53 21.92 43.07
C LEU A 171 10.16 22.71 44.23
N ARG A 172 10.62 23.93 43.95
CA ARG A 172 11.24 24.81 44.96
C ARG A 172 10.23 25.42 45.92
N TRP A 173 8.99 25.60 45.49
CA TRP A 173 7.89 26.06 46.33
C TRP A 173 7.34 24.94 47.22
N LEU A 174 7.33 23.71 46.71
CA LEU A 174 6.92 22.51 47.43
C LEU A 174 8.03 21.94 48.32
N ALA A 175 9.28 22.37 48.15
CA ALA A 175 10.38 22.02 49.04
C ALA A 175 10.13 22.66 50.42
N PRO A 176 9.81 21.88 51.48
CA PRO A 176 9.63 22.43 52.80
C PRO A 176 10.93 23.08 53.25
N LYS A 177 10.87 24.33 53.74
CA LYS A 177 12.02 24.94 54.42
C LYS A 177 12.36 24.05 55.61
N ALA A 178 13.51 23.35 55.52
CA ALA A 178 14.02 22.58 56.64
C ALA A 178 14.17 23.52 57.85
N PRO A 179 13.51 23.26 58.98
CA PRO A 179 13.73 24.03 60.19
C PRO A 179 15.14 23.71 60.71
N LEU A 180 15.93 24.77 60.92
CA LEU A 180 17.17 24.73 61.71
C LEU A 180 16.84 24.52 63.19
#